data_AF-A0A355H6V4-F1
#
_entry.id   AF-A0A355H6V4-F1
#
_cell.length_a   1.000
_cell.length_b   1.000
_cell.length_c   1.000
_cell.angle_alpha   90.00
_cell.angle_beta   90.00
_cell.angle_gamma   90.00
#
_symmetry.space_group_name_H-M   'P 1'
#
loop_
_entity.id
_entity.type
_entity.pdbx_description
1 polymer ?
#
loop_
_entity_poly.entity_id
_entity_poly.type
_entity_poly.pdbx_seq_one_letter_code
_entity_poly.pdbx_strand_id
1 'polypeptide(L)'
;SAHDLSQGGLALALLTSCTENFGILVNWEIDLRPDIALFSESQSRILLSISPDNTELVEVVMQKKGVPCARIGKVVSSGTSGSNCGGSTGRFDISLNGTPVIQAELNPLR
;
A
#
# COMPACT_ATOMS: atom_id res chain seq x y z
N SER A 1 1.77 8.87 -6.77
CA SER A 1 2.33 8.00 -7.83
C SER A 1 1.22 7.10 -8.36
N ALA A 2 1.46 6.43 -9.49
CA ALA A 2 0.54 5.44 -10.07
C ALA A 2 1.36 4.26 -10.59
N HIS A 3 0.97 3.03 -10.23
CA HIS A 3 1.65 1.79 -10.59
C HIS A 3 0.64 0.77 -11.10
N ASP A 4 0.95 0.09 -12.19
CA ASP A 4 0.16 -1.03 -12.67
C ASP A 4 0.31 -2.24 -11.74
N LEU A 5 -0.74 -3.06 -11.64
CA LEU A 5 -0.67 -4.35 -10.96
C LEU A 5 -0.41 -5.46 -11.99
N SER A 6 0.82 -5.52 -12.49
CA SER A 6 1.29 -6.56 -13.41
C SER A 6 1.99 -7.69 -12.65
N GLN A 7 3.30 -7.85 -12.84
CA GLN A 7 4.07 -8.96 -12.28
C GLN A 7 4.11 -8.87 -10.74
N GLY A 8 3.82 -9.99 -10.06
CA GLY A 8 3.82 -10.07 -8.60
C GLY A 8 2.63 -9.40 -7.90
N GLY A 9 1.67 -8.87 -8.65
CA GLY A 9 0.40 -8.36 -8.13
C GLY A 9 0.51 -7.15 -7.20
N LEU A 10 -0.46 -7.04 -6.30
CA LEU A 10 -0.58 -5.91 -5.36
C LEU A 10 0.60 -5.85 -4.39
N ALA A 11 1.04 -6.99 -3.85
CA ALA A 11 2.13 -7.02 -2.87
C ALA A 11 3.43 -6.45 -3.45
N LEU A 12 3.80 -6.83 -4.69
CA LEU A 12 5.01 -6.30 -5.31
C LEU A 12 4.88 -4.82 -5.69
N ALA A 13 3.73 -4.40 -6.21
CA ALA A 13 3.48 -2.98 -6.51
C ALA A 13 3.56 -2.10 -5.26
N LEU A 14 3.02 -2.58 -4.14
CA LEU A 14 3.13 -1.94 -2.84
C LEU A 14 4.59 -1.85 -2.37
N LEU A 15 5.32 -2.97 -2.45
CA LEU A 15 6.71 -3.04 -2.00
C LEU A 15 7.62 -2.10 -2.80
N THR A 16 7.45 -2.08 -4.12
CA THR A 16 8.22 -1.21 -5.02
C THR A 16 7.84 0.27 -4.91
N SER A 17 6.67 0.56 -4.34
CA SER A 17 6.24 1.93 -4.00
C SER A 17 6.89 2.43 -2.71
N CYS A 18 7.41 1.54 -1.86
CA CYS A 18 8.14 1.92 -0.65
C CYS A 18 9.53 2.47 -0.97
N THR A 19 10.02 3.33 -0.09
CA THR A 19 11.36 3.90 -0.17
C THR A 19 12.01 3.91 1.22
N GLU A 20 13.27 4.30 1.32
CA GLU A 20 13.97 4.45 2.61
C GLU A 20 13.21 5.36 3.60
N ASN A 21 12.51 6.37 3.07
CA ASN A 21 11.78 7.34 3.89
C ASN A 21 10.29 7.02 4.02
N PHE A 22 9.76 6.07 3.26
CA PHE A 22 8.32 5.81 3.20
C PHE A 22 8.01 4.32 3.21
N GLY A 23 7.28 3.92 4.24
CA GLY A 23 6.63 2.62 4.35
C GLY A 23 5.15 2.69 3.99
N ILE A 24 4.46 1.58 4.21
CA ILE A 24 3.01 1.46 4.04
C ILE A 24 2.37 0.69 5.19
N LEU A 25 1.11 1.01 5.46
CA LEU A 25 0.21 0.22 6.30
C LEU A 25 -1.06 -0.04 5.50
N VAL A 26 -1.33 -1.30 5.18
CA VAL A 26 -2.51 -1.74 4.42
C VAL A 26 -3.41 -2.57 5.34
N ASN A 27 -4.69 -2.24 5.36
CA ASN A 27 -5.75 -3.11 5.87
C ASN A 27 -6.87 -3.15 4.85
N TRP A 28 -6.92 -4.23 4.07
CA TRP A 28 -7.88 -4.37 2.99
C TRP A 28 -8.98 -5.34 3.39
N GLU A 29 -10.20 -4.82 3.48
CA GLU A 29 -11.40 -5.62 3.68
C GLU A 29 -11.80 -6.28 2.35
N ILE A 30 -11.61 -7.59 2.25
CA ILE A 30 -11.84 -8.35 1.03
C ILE A 30 -12.25 -9.80 1.32
N ASP A 31 -13.21 -10.29 0.54
CA ASP A 31 -13.63 -11.69 0.52
C ASP A 31 -12.88 -12.48 -0.57
N LEU A 32 -11.56 -12.55 -0.44
CA LEU A 32 -10.69 -13.37 -1.27
C LEU A 32 -9.67 -14.07 -0.39
N ARG A 33 -9.15 -15.19 -0.88
CA ARG A 33 -7.98 -15.82 -0.26
C ARG A 33 -6.78 -14.85 -0.31
N PRO A 34 -5.95 -14.79 0.75
CA PRO A 34 -4.83 -13.86 0.82
C PRO A 34 -3.84 -13.92 -0.36
N ASP A 35 -3.54 -15.12 -0.85
CA ASP A 35 -2.66 -15.34 -1.98
C ASP A 35 -3.21 -14.71 -3.27
N ILE A 36 -4.51 -14.87 -3.52
CA ILE A 36 -5.19 -14.27 -4.67
C ILE A 36 -5.25 -12.74 -4.50
N ALA A 37 -5.62 -12.25 -3.32
CA ALA A 37 -5.70 -10.81 -3.07
C ALA A 37 -4.36 -10.10 -3.32
N LEU A 38 -3.25 -10.70 -2.87
CA LEU A 38 -1.95 -10.06 -2.88
C LEU A 38 -1.13 -10.32 -4.14
N PHE A 39 -1.20 -11.51 -4.72
CA PHE A 39 -0.31 -11.93 -5.81
C PHE A 39 -1.04 -12.19 -7.13
N SER A 40 -2.36 -12.01 -7.21
CA SER A 40 -3.05 -12.05 -8.50
C SER A 40 -2.51 -10.98 -9.43
N GLU A 41 -2.27 -11.35 -10.69
CA GLU A 41 -1.84 -10.48 -11.80
C GLU A 41 -3.02 -10.12 -12.72
N SER A 42 -4.25 -10.11 -12.18
CA SER A 42 -5.43 -9.68 -12.95
C SER A 42 -5.23 -8.27 -13.52
N GLN A 43 -5.55 -8.12 -14.81
CA GLN A 43 -5.40 -6.89 -15.59
C GLN A 43 -6.33 -5.76 -15.13
N SER A 44 -6.11 -4.56 -15.68
CA SER A 44 -6.95 -3.37 -15.48
C SER A 44 -7.06 -2.89 -14.03
N ARG A 45 -6.01 -3.07 -13.24
CA ARG A 45 -5.90 -2.53 -11.87
C ARG A 45 -4.68 -1.63 -11.75
N ILE A 46 -4.86 -0.52 -11.04
CA ILE A 46 -3.83 0.50 -10.82
C ILE A 46 -3.78 0.81 -9.32
N LEU A 47 -2.59 0.78 -8.74
CA LEU A 47 -2.31 1.29 -7.41
C LEU A 47 -2.03 2.80 -7.50
N LEU A 48 -2.77 3.60 -6.73
CA LEU A 48 -2.62 5.05 -6.67
C LEU A 48 -2.19 5.49 -5.27
N SER A 49 -1.15 6.30 -5.21
CA SER A 49 -0.74 7.01 -3.98
C SER A 49 -1.05 8.50 -4.15
N ILE A 50 -1.90 9.04 -3.28
CA ILE A 50 -2.49 10.37 -3.37
C ILE A 50 -2.18 11.13 -2.07
N SER A 51 -1.99 12.44 -2.16
CA SER A 51 -1.89 13.29 -0.96
C SER A 51 -3.19 13.21 -0.14
N PRO A 52 -3.15 13.15 1.20
CA PRO A 52 -4.34 13.11 2.04
C PRO A 52 -5.39 14.15 1.64
N ASP A 53 -4.97 15.40 1.37
CA ASP A 53 -5.84 16.53 1.02
C ASP A 53 -6.64 16.35 -0.29
N ASN A 54 -6.22 15.42 -1.15
CA ASN A 54 -6.85 15.18 -2.46
C ASN A 54 -7.64 13.86 -2.51
N THR A 55 -7.67 13.09 -1.42
CA THR A 55 -8.23 11.73 -1.41
C THR A 55 -9.71 11.74 -1.77
N GLU A 56 -10.49 12.56 -1.08
CA GLU A 56 -11.94 12.67 -1.25
C GLU A 56 -12.30 13.18 -2.65
N LEU A 57 -11.53 14.16 -3.16
CA LEU A 57 -11.73 14.69 -4.50
C LEU A 57 -11.53 13.59 -5.56
N VAL A 58 -10.48 12.79 -5.44
CA VAL A 58 -10.21 11.70 -6.38
C VAL A 58 -11.30 10.64 -6.31
N GLU A 59 -11.73 10.23 -5.11
CA GLU A 59 -12.82 9.26 -4.94
C GLU A 59 -14.12 9.74 -5.61
N VAL A 60 -14.48 11.02 -5.45
CA VAL A 60 -15.63 11.63 -6.12
C VAL A 60 -15.49 11.62 -7.64
N VAL A 61 -14.29 11.92 -8.16
CA VAL A 61 -14.04 11.88 -9.61
C VAL A 61 -14.16 10.46 -10.15
N MET A 62 -13.59 9.47 -9.47
CA MET A 62 -13.68 8.05 -9.87
C MET A 62 -15.13 7.57 -9.88
N GLN A 63 -15.90 7.90 -8.83
CA GLN A 63 -17.32 7.57 -8.76
C GLN A 63 -18.12 8.21 -9.90
N LYS A 64 -17.90 9.50 -10.19
CA LYS A 64 -18.56 10.21 -11.31
C LYS A 64 -18.23 9.61 -12.67
N LYS A 65 -17.04 9.02 -12.82
CA LYS A 65 -16.59 8.35 -14.04
C LYS A 65 -16.98 6.87 -14.11
N GLY A 66 -17.62 6.33 -13.06
CA GLY A 66 -17.99 4.92 -12.98
C GLY A 66 -16.79 3.99 -12.87
N VAL A 67 -15.65 4.48 -12.37
CA VAL A 67 -14.43 3.69 -12.17
C VAL A 67 -14.42 3.15 -10.73
N PRO A 68 -14.46 1.82 -10.53
CA PRO A 68 -14.35 1.25 -9.19
C PRO A 68 -13.00 1.58 -8.56
N CYS A 69 -13.02 2.09 -7.33
CA CYS A 69 -11.82 2.34 -6.54
C CYS A 69 -12.05 1.95 -5.09
N ALA A 70 -10.99 1.53 -4.40
CA ALA A 70 -11.00 1.20 -2.99
C ALA A 70 -9.75 1.77 -2.31
N ARG A 71 -9.95 2.41 -1.17
CA ARG A 71 -8.85 2.83 -0.29
C ARG A 71 -8.44 1.64 0.57
N ILE A 72 -7.20 1.16 0.36
CA ILE A 72 -6.70 -0.07 1.01
C ILE A 72 -5.73 0.20 2.17
N GLY A 73 -5.20 1.42 2.29
CA GLY A 73 -4.15 1.70 3.26
C GLY A 73 -3.65 3.14 3.21
N LYS A 74 -2.50 3.36 3.85
CA LYS A 74 -1.83 4.66 3.96
C LYS A 74 -0.32 4.51 3.81
N VAL A 75 0.31 5.52 3.22
CA VAL A 75 1.76 5.68 3.23
C VAL A 75 2.17 6.25 4.58
N VAL A 76 3.24 5.71 5.17
CA VAL A 76 3.78 6.19 6.44
C VAL A 76 5.22 6.68 6.25
N SER A 77 5.53 7.84 6.81
CA SER A 77 6.91 8.35 6.81
C SER A 77 7.74 7.63 7.86
N SER A 78 8.95 7.23 7.49
CA SER A 78 10.00 6.72 8.37
C SER A 78 10.63 7.90 9.14
N GLY A 79 9.81 8.61 9.92
CA GLY A 79 10.20 9.78 10.68
C GLY A 79 10.29 9.47 12.17
N THR A 80 11.50 9.50 12.70
CA THR A 80 11.94 9.53 14.10
C THR A 80 10.80 9.69 15.13
N SER A 81 10.13 8.60 15.49
CA SER A 81 9.37 8.58 16.74
C SER A 81 10.42 8.56 17.85
N GLY A 82 10.42 9.58 18.72
CA GLY A 82 11.51 9.90 19.65
C GLY A 82 11.80 8.82 20.71
N SER A 83 12.48 7.77 20.30
CA SER A 83 13.13 6.79 21.18
C SER A 83 14.54 6.53 20.66
N ASN A 84 15.55 6.80 21.48
CA ASN A 84 16.95 6.48 21.22
C ASN A 84 17.13 4.97 20.94
N CYS A 85 17.02 4.53 19.69
CA CYS A 85 17.47 3.23 19.17
C CYS A 85 17.56 3.35 17.63
N GLY A 86 18.59 2.78 17.02
CA GLY A 86 19.06 3.12 15.66
C GLY A 86 18.11 2.80 14.49
N GLY A 87 18.30 3.56 13.40
CA GLY A 87 17.76 3.31 12.06
C GLY A 87 16.30 3.71 11.85
N SER A 88 16.04 4.79 11.11
CA SER A 88 14.71 5.09 10.57
C SER A 88 14.39 4.07 9.47
N THR A 89 13.86 2.89 9.82
CA THR A 89 13.45 1.87 8.84
C THR A 89 11.98 2.05 8.47
N GLY A 90 11.68 2.07 7.16
CA GLY A 90 10.29 2.08 6.70
C GLY A 90 9.58 0.79 7.11
N ARG A 91 8.27 0.83 7.41
CA ARG A 91 7.48 -0.38 7.67
C ARG A 91 6.71 -0.85 6.44
N PHE A 92 6.59 -2.16 6.28
CA PHE A 92 5.78 -2.80 5.25
C PHE A 92 4.81 -3.78 5.90
N ASP A 93 3.64 -3.27 6.30
CA ASP A 93 2.61 -4.08 6.96
C ASP A 93 1.37 -4.20 6.07
N ILE A 94 0.94 -5.45 5.85
CA ILE A 94 -0.27 -5.79 5.11
C ILE A 94 -1.14 -6.68 5.99
N SER A 95 -2.37 -6.24 6.22
CA SER A 95 -3.44 -6.98 6.88
C SER A 95 -4.63 -7.16 5.93
N LEU A 96 -5.31 -8.29 6.04
CA LEU A 96 -6.57 -8.56 5.35
C LEU A 96 -7.64 -8.86 6.41
N ASN A 97 -8.75 -8.14 6.35
CA ASN A 97 -9.84 -8.27 7.33
C ASN A 97 -9.34 -8.17 8.79
N GLY A 98 -8.42 -7.23 9.05
CA GLY A 98 -7.77 -7.05 10.36
C GLY A 98 -6.73 -8.11 10.75
N THR A 99 -6.53 -9.16 9.95
CA THR A 99 -5.55 -10.22 10.22
C THR A 99 -4.23 -9.89 9.52
N PRO A 100 -3.09 -9.82 10.25
CA PRO A 100 -1.79 -9.54 9.63
C PRO A 100 -1.36 -10.70 8.73
N VAL A 101 -0.90 -10.38 7.52
CA VAL A 101 -0.44 -11.35 6.51
C VAL A 101 1.03 -11.17 6.20
N ILE A 102 1.50 -9.91 6.10
CA ILE A 102 2.91 -9.57 5.89
C ILE A 102 3.28 -8.46 6.86
N GLN A 103 4.39 -8.64 7.57
CA GLN A 103 4.97 -7.62 8.45
C GLN A 103 6.48 -7.65 8.26
N ALA A 104 7.04 -6.55 7.79
CA ALA A 104 8.47 -6.45 7.53
C ALA A 104 8.99 -5.04 7.83
N GLU A 105 10.21 -4.99 8.37
CA GLU A 105 10.99 -3.76 8.41
C GLU A 105 11.79 -3.64 7.12
N LEU A 106 11.63 -2.51 6.44
CA LEU A 106 12.40 -2.15 5.26
C LEU A 106 13.76 -1.65 5.74
N ASN A 107 14.66 -2.60 5.96
CA ASN A 107 16.07 -2.29 6.13
C ASN A 107 16.61 -1.71 4.81
N PRO A 108 17.54 -0.74 4.87
CA PRO A 108 18.22 -0.27 3.68
C PRO A 108 19.10 -1.41 3.14
N LEU A 109 18.52 -2.26 2.28
CA LEU A 109 19.23 -3.24 1.47
C LEU A 109 19.53 -2.62 0.09
N ARG A 110 20.09 -1.41 0.12
CA ARG A 110 20.56 -0.72 -1.08
C ARG A 110 22.04 -0.39 -0.98
#